data_AF-A0A926VEZ3-F1
#
_entry.id   AF-A0A926VEZ3-F1
#
_cell.length_a   1.000
_cell.length_b   1.000
_cell.length_c   1.000
_cell.angle_alpha   90.00
_cell.angle_beta   90.00
_cell.angle_gamma   90.00
#
_symmetry.space_group_name_H-M   'P 1'
#
loop_
_entity.id
_entity.type
_entity.pdbx_description
1 polymer ?
#
loop_
_entity_poly.entity_id
_entity_poly.type
_entity_poly.pdbx_seq_one_letter_code
_entity_poly.pdbx_strand_id
1 'polypeptide(L)'
;MSEQDRQSQILLEPEQYQTLAQIASKQGRTISEVAQEIMRLGLESFEDRQKARQMEILERLNKTREEIYRTHGMYPGDIVAEVRAEREKQIDRVMRGEP
;
A
#
# COMPACT_ATOMS: atom_id res chain seq x y z
N MET A 1 -18.56 -6.31 25.04
CA MET A 1 -18.61 -4.92 24.53
C MET A 1 -19.58 -4.94 23.38
N SER A 2 -20.70 -4.24 23.48
CA SER A 2 -21.81 -4.36 22.52
C SER A 2 -21.40 -3.75 21.19
N GLU A 3 -21.30 -4.55 20.13
CA GLU A 3 -21.26 -4.05 18.76
C GLU A 3 -22.58 -3.30 18.52
N GLN A 4 -22.51 -1.99 18.35
CA GLN A 4 -23.66 -1.21 17.93
C GLN A 4 -23.76 -1.32 16.41
N ASP A 5 -24.80 -1.98 15.92
CA ASP A 5 -25.18 -1.94 14.50
C ASP A 5 -25.39 -0.48 14.10
N ARG A 6 -24.45 0.07 13.33
CA ARG A 6 -24.56 1.44 12.80
C ARG A 6 -25.39 1.39 11.52
N GLN A 7 -26.58 1.95 11.60
CA GLN A 7 -27.42 2.18 10.42
C GLN A 7 -26.83 3.33 9.60
N SER A 8 -26.46 3.03 8.36
CA SER A 8 -26.05 4.02 7.37
C SER A 8 -26.89 3.84 6.12
N GLN A 9 -27.30 4.94 5.50
CA GLN A 9 -28.01 4.91 4.22
C GLN A 9 -26.97 4.96 3.09
N ILE A 10 -26.97 3.92 2.26
CA ILE A 10 -26.11 3.84 1.08
C ILE A 10 -27.00 4.01 -0.15
N LEU A 11 -26.64 4.95 -1.02
CA LEU A 11 -27.30 5.12 -2.30
C LEU A 11 -26.78 4.06 -3.26
N LEU A 12 -27.69 3.23 -3.79
CA LEU A 12 -27.37 2.22 -4.78
C LEU A 12 -27.75 2.70 -6.17
N GLU A 13 -26.91 2.38 -7.14
CA GLU A 13 -27.30 2.51 -8.54
C GLU A 13 -28.45 1.53 -8.87
N PRO A 14 -29.32 1.85 -9.84
CA PRO A 14 -30.46 1.00 -10.18
C PRO A 14 -30.08 -0.45 -10.47
N GLU A 15 -28.96 -0.67 -11.17
CA GLU A 15 -28.43 -1.99 -11.54
C GLU A 15 -27.97 -2.80 -10.31
N GLN A 16 -27.35 -2.12 -9.34
CA GLN A 16 -26.90 -2.73 -8.09
C GLN A 16 -28.09 -3.19 -7.25
N TYR A 17 -29.11 -2.34 -7.13
CA TYR A 17 -30.34 -2.68 -6.43
C TYR A 17 -31.04 -3.88 -7.07
N GLN A 18 -31.19 -3.88 -8.40
CA GLN A 18 -31.79 -5.00 -9.14
C GLN A 18 -31.04 -6.31 -8.91
N THR A 19 -29.70 -6.27 -8.97
CA THR A 19 -28.85 -7.43 -8.76
C THR A 19 -29.03 -7.98 -7.34
N LEU A 20 -28.97 -7.11 -6.33
CA LEU A 20 -29.16 -7.50 -4.93
C LEU A 20 -30.56 -8.06 -4.68
N ALA A 21 -31.60 -7.44 -5.26
CA ALA A 21 -32.97 -7.91 -5.16
C ALA A 21 -33.17 -9.31 -5.76
N GLN A 22 -32.56 -9.59 -6.92
CA GLN A 22 -32.60 -10.92 -7.54
C GLN A 22 -31.91 -11.98 -6.67
N ILE A 23 -30.75 -11.65 -6.10
CA ILE A 23 -30.02 -12.57 -5.22
C ILE A 23 -30.80 -12.83 -3.93
N ALA A 24 -31.30 -11.77 -3.30
CA ALA A 24 -32.14 -11.84 -2.11
C ALA A 24 -33.38 -12.70 -2.32
N SER A 25 -34.09 -12.50 -3.44
CA SER A 25 -35.25 -13.30 -3.82
C SER A 25 -34.90 -14.78 -4.00
N LYS A 26 -33.81 -15.11 -4.69
CA LYS A 26 -33.36 -16.51 -4.89
C LYS A 26 -32.97 -17.21 -3.59
N GLN A 27 -32.47 -16.47 -2.61
CA GLN A 27 -32.00 -17.01 -1.33
C GLN A 27 -33.03 -16.94 -0.20
N GLY A 28 -34.22 -16.36 -0.44
CA GLY A 28 -35.23 -16.14 0.60
C GLY A 28 -34.76 -15.18 1.70
N ARG A 29 -33.89 -14.23 1.37
CA ARG A 29 -33.27 -13.27 2.29
C ARG A 29 -33.69 -11.85 1.97
N THR A 30 -33.41 -10.93 2.87
CA THR A 30 -33.61 -9.48 2.62
C THR A 30 -32.46 -8.91 1.80
N ILE A 31 -32.73 -7.81 1.08
CA ILE A 31 -31.71 -7.07 0.34
C ILE A 31 -30.58 -6.60 1.27
N SER A 32 -30.92 -6.19 2.51
CA SER A 32 -29.93 -5.73 3.48
C SER A 32 -28.99 -6.85 3.91
N GLU A 33 -29.48 -8.06 4.17
CA GLU A 33 -28.63 -9.19 4.56
C GLU A 33 -27.67 -9.57 3.44
N VAL A 34 -28.15 -9.59 2.19
CA VAL A 34 -27.31 -9.86 1.02
C VAL A 34 -26.28 -8.74 0.82
N ALA A 35 -26.68 -7.48 0.96
CA ALA A 35 -25.79 -6.34 0.84
C ALA A 35 -24.69 -6.37 1.92
N GLN A 36 -25.03 -6.67 3.17
CA GLN A 36 -24.07 -6.81 4.26
C GLN A 36 -23.04 -7.91 4.00
N GLU A 37 -23.49 -9.07 3.51
CA GLU A 37 -22.58 -10.17 3.18
C GLU A 37 -21.66 -9.84 2.01
N ILE A 38 -22.19 -9.27 0.93
CA ILE A 38 -21.40 -8.83 -0.22
C ILE A 38 -20.36 -7.78 0.20
N MET A 39 -20.75 -6.82 1.05
CA MET A 39 -19.83 -5.82 1.58
C MET A 39 -18.74 -6.45 2.44
N ARG A 40 -19.09 -7.40 3.32
CA ARG A 40 -18.10 -8.13 4.15
C ARG A 40 -17.07 -8.85 3.27
N LEU A 41 -17.53 -9.65 2.31
CA LEU A 41 -16.66 -10.37 1.37
C LEU A 41 -15.83 -9.40 0.51
N GLY A 42 -16.45 -8.29 0.10
CA GLY A 42 -15.80 -7.22 -0.63
C GLY A 42 -14.64 -6.60 0.16
N LEU A 43 -14.87 -6.26 1.42
CA LEU A 43 -13.87 -5.69 2.32
C LEU A 43 -12.72 -6.67 2.61
N GLU A 44 -13.03 -7.94 2.90
CA GLU A 44 -12.02 -8.99 3.08
C GLU A 44 -11.11 -9.09 1.84
N SER A 45 -11.71 -9.15 0.65
CA SER A 45 -10.94 -9.21 -0.61
C SER A 45 -10.23 -7.91 -0.98
N PHE A 46 -10.64 -6.77 -0.44
CA PHE A 46 -10.07 -5.47 -0.74
C PHE A 46 -8.72 -5.30 -0.06
N GLU A 47 -8.61 -5.70 1.20
CA GLU A 47 -7.34 -5.67 1.94
C GLU A 47 -6.29 -6.57 1.30
N ASP A 48 -6.67 -7.80 0.92
CA ASP A 48 -5.77 -8.74 0.28
C ASP A 48 -5.31 -8.24 -1.10
N ARG A 49 -6.21 -7.63 -1.88
CA ARG A 49 -5.85 -7.00 -3.16
C ARG A 49 -4.92 -5.80 -2.98
N GLN A 50 -5.11 -4.98 -1.94
CA GLN A 50 -4.18 -3.90 -1.66
C GLN A 50 -2.79 -4.41 -1.29
N LYS A 51 -2.70 -5.42 -0.40
CA LYS A 51 -1.43 -6.05 -0.02
C LYS A 51 -0.73 -6.68 -1.22
N ALA A 52 -1.47 -7.40 -2.06
CA ALA A 52 -0.94 -7.99 -3.28
C ALA A 52 -0.38 -6.93 -4.23
N ARG A 53 -1.11 -5.81 -4.42
CA ARG A 53 -0.64 -4.69 -5.24
C ARG A 53 0.62 -4.02 -4.68
N GLN A 54 0.69 -3.82 -3.37
CA GLN A 54 1.89 -3.29 -2.72
C GLN A 54 3.09 -4.24 -2.91
N MET A 55 2.88 -5.54 -2.76
CA MET A 55 3.92 -6.55 -2.99
C MET A 55 4.42 -6.54 -4.43
N GLU A 56 3.52 -6.43 -5.41
CA GLU A 56 3.88 -6.33 -6.83
C GLU A 56 4.76 -5.09 -7.10
N ILE A 57 4.45 -3.95 -6.48
CA ILE A 57 5.26 -2.73 -6.59
C ILE A 57 6.66 -2.95 -6.01
N LEU A 58 6.76 -3.57 -4.83
CA LEU A 58 8.06 -3.90 -4.21
C LEU A 58 8.87 -4.87 -5.07
N GLU A 59 8.22 -5.86 -5.68
CA GLU A 59 8.88 -6.81 -6.57
C GLU A 59 9.43 -6.11 -7.83
N ARG A 60 8.67 -5.18 -8.41
CA ARG A 60 9.15 -4.34 -9.52
C ARG A 60 10.35 -3.50 -9.11
N LEU A 61 10.32 -2.91 -7.91
CA LEU A 61 11.45 -2.11 -7.39
C LEU A 61 12.71 -2.97 -7.20
N ASN A 62 12.56 -4.22 -6.73
CA ASN A 62 13.67 -5.15 -6.62
C ASN A 62 14.27 -5.49 -7.99
N LYS A 63 13.45 -5.76 -9.00
CA LYS A 63 13.93 -6.03 -10.37
C LYS A 63 14.73 -4.86 -10.91
N THR A 64 14.24 -3.62 -10.77
CA THR A 64 14.97 -2.42 -11.17
C THR A 64 16.29 -2.27 -10.40
N ARG A 65 16.28 -2.52 -9.09
CA ARG A 65 17.50 -2.49 -8.27
C ARG A 65 18.53 -3.51 -8.76
N GLU A 66 18.12 -4.74 -9.06
CA GLU A 66 19.00 -5.79 -9.60
C GLU A 66 19.56 -5.44 -10.99
N GLU A 67 18.78 -4.79 -11.84
CA GLU A 67 19.25 -4.29 -13.15
C GLU A 67 20.31 -3.20 -12.98
N ILE A 68 20.09 -2.25 -12.07
CA ILE A 68 21.07 -1.20 -11.74
C ILE A 68 22.37 -1.84 -11.24
N TYR A 69 22.27 -2.80 -10.30
CA TYR A 69 23.45 -3.51 -9.79
C TYR A 69 24.19 -4.29 -10.88
N ARG A 70 23.49 -4.96 -11.79
CA ARG A 70 24.12 -5.68 -12.90
C ARG A 70 24.83 -4.73 -13.87
N THR A 71 24.25 -3.56 -14.11
CA THR A 71 24.76 -2.60 -15.10
C THR A 71 25.92 -1.76 -14.55
N HIS A 72 25.83 -1.34 -13.29
CA HIS A 72 26.74 -0.36 -12.70
C HIS A 72 27.53 -0.89 -11.50
N GLY A 73 27.23 -2.11 -11.03
CA GLY A 73 27.81 -2.65 -9.80
C GLY A 73 27.24 -1.99 -8.54
N MET A 74 27.83 -2.34 -7.40
CA MET A 74 27.55 -1.70 -6.11
C MET A 74 28.78 -0.89 -5.70
N TYR A 75 28.57 0.35 -5.26
CA TYR A 75 29.65 1.09 -4.61
C TYR A 75 29.97 0.43 -3.26
N PRO A 76 31.21 -0.04 -3.03
CA PRO A 76 31.54 -0.83 -1.84
C PRO A 76 31.72 0.03 -0.57
N GLY A 77 31.80 1.35 -0.73
CA GLY A 77 32.03 2.28 0.37
C GLY A 77 30.74 2.77 1.03
N ASP A 78 30.87 3.31 2.24
CA ASP A 78 29.79 4.01 2.93
C ASP A 78 29.85 5.49 2.55
N ILE A 79 29.06 5.87 1.54
CA ILE A 79 28.98 7.25 1.04
C ILE A 79 28.67 8.24 2.16
N VAL A 80 27.86 7.85 3.15
CA VAL A 80 27.49 8.75 4.25
C VAL A 80 28.70 9.00 5.16
N ALA A 81 29.42 7.93 5.53
CA ALA A 81 30.66 8.06 6.30
C ALA A 81 31.73 8.83 5.53
N GLU A 82 31.89 8.59 4.24
CA GLU A 82 32.85 9.29 3.38
C GLU A 82 32.54 10.79 3.28
N VAL A 83 31.28 11.16 3.06
CA VAL A 83 30.85 12.56 3.03
C VAL A 83 31.03 13.24 4.39
N ARG A 84 30.81 12.52 5.51
CA ARG A 84 31.07 13.06 6.85
C ARG A 84 32.56 13.30 7.09
N ALA A 85 33.40 12.33 6.75
CA ALA A 85 34.85 12.45 6.90
C ALA A 85 35.40 13.60 6.03
N GLU A 86 34.85 13.81 4.83
CA GLU A 86 35.24 14.94 3.98
C GLU A 86 34.84 16.29 4.60
N ARG A 87 33.64 16.38 5.18
CA ARG A 87 33.19 17.60 5.89
C ARG A 87 34.07 17.92 7.10
N GLU A 88 34.44 16.92 7.90
CA GLU A 88 35.33 17.12 9.05
C GLU A 88 36.69 17.68 8.60
N LYS A 89 37.27 17.13 7.53
CA LYS A 89 38.52 17.65 6.95
C LYS A 89 38.39 19.09 6.42
N GLN A 90 37.23 19.49 5.92
CA GLN A 90 36.97 20.87 5.49
C GLN A 90 36.90 21.82 6.69
N ILE A 91 36.20 21.43 7.76
CA ILE A 91 36.12 22.22 9.00
C ILE A 91 37.52 22.37 9.61
N ASP A 92 38.29 21.30 9.66
CA ASP A 92 39.66 21.32 10.17
C ASP A 92 40.59 22.26 9.39
N ARG A 93 40.48 22.29 8.05
CA ARG A 93 41.24 23.22 7.20
C ARG A 93 40.90 24.67 7.51
N VAL A 94 39.61 24.98 7.59
CA VAL A 94 39.12 26.33 7.96
C VAL A 94 39.65 26.74 9.33
N MET A 95 39.61 25.84 10.32
CA MET A 95 40.09 26.12 11.68
C MET A 95 41.61 26.31 11.76
N ARG A 96 42.38 25.70 10.85
CA ARG A 96 43.84 25.89 10.71
C ARG A 96 44.23 27.11 9.87
N GLY A 97 43.26 27.79 9.24
CA GLY A 97 43.52 28.91 8.34
C GLY A 97 44.15 28.50 7.00
N GLU A 98 44.03 27.23 6.64
CA GLU A 98 44.43 26.72 5.33
C GLU A 98 43.28 26.93 4.33
N PRO A 99 43.54 27.35 3.07
CA PRO A 99 42.50 27.52 2.07
C PRO A 99 41.80 26.20 1.68
#